data_AF-A0A662FPU2-F1
#
_entry.id   AF-A0A662FPU2-F1
#
_cell.length_a   1.000
_cell.length_b   1.000
_cell.length_c   1.000
_cell.angle_alpha   90.00
_cell.angle_beta   90.00
_cell.angle_gamma   90.00
#
_symmetry.space_group_name_H-M   'P 1'
#
loop_
_entity.id
_entity.type
_entity.pdbx_description
1 polymer ?
#
loop_
_entity_poly.entity_id
_entity_poly.type
_entity_poly.pdbx_seq_one_letter_code
_entity_poly.pdbx_strand_id
1 'polypeptide(L)'
;MKSTARSEKLTILKDFLLELKLYKTGLLGLGILIVYIFIAIFAPIIAPVDPNEPGLADSYAYPEWFSIFPEYSNLPRNVFINIGYNDWLVKDTSEDISINGDGEYTIIIAHCSDRIETRTITLEYTFTYTYDPPKRFSGRIPFRVAIYNATGSYIRIKCYIMTPKGRMYELYDSMSIAYNLSRLETPASYDARDIYLKLKLGFSPHDDLGEKILNEKGEYRLQLKVFILTVKGSGRVEVTLGVKQFRVYGRLYGVLGTDNLGCDIFSNLIYGTRVSLLVGVLASVISVSVGLVVGIIAGYKGGIVDQILMYFTDTLLFTPILPLIIAVSVFIGKSLYLEIALIALFSWMGFARNTRAYVMSIRDSMYVESAKAIGASDMYIIFRHILPQLTP
;
A
#
# COMPACT_ATOMS: atom_id res chain seq x y z
N MET A 1 -40.00 29.00 20.13
CA MET A 1 -38.65 28.67 20.66
C MET A 1 -37.69 28.05 19.65
N LYS A 2 -38.10 27.16 18.71
CA LYS A 2 -37.16 26.60 17.69
C LYS A 2 -36.70 27.59 16.60
N SER A 3 -37.50 28.62 16.27
CA SER A 3 -37.17 29.62 15.23
C SER A 3 -36.08 30.60 15.69
N THR A 4 -36.16 31.11 16.91
CA THR A 4 -35.21 32.07 17.49
C THR A 4 -33.82 31.49 17.69
N ALA A 5 -33.70 30.25 18.20
CA ALA A 5 -32.41 29.58 18.39
C ALA A 5 -31.67 29.25 17.07
N ARG A 6 -32.42 29.05 15.97
CA ARG A 6 -31.82 28.85 14.64
C ARG A 6 -31.31 30.16 14.05
N SER A 7 -32.03 31.25 14.27
CA SER A 7 -31.63 32.60 13.85
C SER A 7 -30.34 33.02 14.54
N GLU A 8 -30.25 32.84 15.86
CA GLU A 8 -29.10 33.25 16.69
C GLU A 8 -27.81 32.52 16.32
N LYS A 9 -27.88 31.20 16.07
CA LYS A 9 -26.73 30.42 15.57
C LYS A 9 -26.26 30.86 14.19
N LEU A 10 -27.17 31.29 13.32
CA LEU A 10 -26.85 31.79 11.98
C LEU A 10 -26.17 33.16 12.03
N THR A 11 -26.45 33.99 13.04
CA THR A 11 -25.76 35.27 13.27
C THR A 11 -24.34 35.03 13.76
N ILE A 12 -24.15 34.19 14.79
CA ILE A 12 -22.83 33.87 15.37
C ILE A 12 -21.87 33.32 14.31
N LEU A 13 -22.34 32.38 13.46
CA LEU A 13 -21.51 31.82 12.41
C LEU A 13 -21.11 32.86 11.35
N LYS A 14 -22.01 33.79 11.03
CA LYS A 14 -21.72 34.87 10.08
C LYS A 14 -20.73 35.87 10.66
N ASP A 15 -20.88 36.24 11.92
CA ASP A 15 -19.99 37.17 12.61
C ASP A 15 -18.59 36.57 12.73
N PHE A 16 -18.48 35.29 13.10
CA PHE A 16 -17.22 34.56 13.09
C PHE A 16 -16.56 34.53 11.71
N LEU A 17 -17.32 34.24 10.64
CA LEU A 17 -16.79 34.23 9.27
C LEU A 17 -16.35 35.62 8.79
N LEU A 18 -17.04 36.68 9.22
CA LEU A 18 -16.66 38.06 8.94
C LEU A 18 -15.36 38.42 9.68
N GLU A 19 -15.22 38.01 10.93
CA GLU A 19 -14.03 38.21 11.73
C GLU A 19 -12.82 37.44 11.19
N LEU A 20 -13.03 36.19 10.76
CA LEU A 20 -12.01 35.38 10.10
C LEU A 20 -11.50 36.02 8.79
N LYS A 21 -12.38 36.71 8.05
CA LYS A 21 -11.99 37.46 6.85
C LYS A 21 -11.09 38.65 7.14
N LEU A 22 -11.10 39.18 8.37
CA LEU A 22 -10.22 40.28 8.78
C LEU A 22 -8.79 39.80 9.00
N TYR A 23 -8.59 38.53 9.37
CA TYR A 23 -7.27 37.96 9.66
C TYR A 23 -6.71 37.17 8.46
N LYS A 24 -5.72 37.76 7.76
CA LYS A 24 -5.05 37.15 6.59
C LYS A 24 -4.47 35.75 6.86
N THR A 25 -3.94 35.53 8.07
CA THR A 25 -3.36 34.24 8.48
C THR A 25 -4.42 33.16 8.69
N GLY A 26 -5.56 33.51 9.29
CA GLY A 26 -6.70 32.61 9.46
C GLY A 26 -7.31 32.19 8.13
N LEU A 27 -7.40 33.13 7.17
CA LEU A 27 -7.91 32.84 5.83
C LEU A 27 -7.00 31.90 5.05
N LEU A 28 -5.67 32.05 5.19
CA LEU A 28 -4.68 31.17 4.57
C LEU A 28 -4.77 29.75 5.15
N GLY A 29 -4.88 29.61 6.47
CA GLY A 29 -5.09 28.32 7.13
C GLY A 29 -6.39 27.64 6.70
N LEU A 30 -7.49 28.39 6.58
CA LEU A 30 -8.76 27.87 6.07
C LEU A 30 -8.63 27.41 4.61
N GLY A 31 -7.92 28.17 3.77
CA GLY A 31 -7.64 27.79 2.39
C GLY A 31 -6.89 26.46 2.30
N ILE A 32 -5.84 26.29 3.10
CA ILE A 32 -5.09 25.03 3.19
C ILE A 32 -6.01 23.88 3.62
N LEU A 33 -6.84 24.08 4.65
CA LEU A 33 -7.76 23.04 5.14
C LEU A 33 -8.78 22.63 4.07
N ILE A 34 -9.34 23.60 3.33
CA ILE A 34 -10.27 23.32 2.23
C ILE A 34 -9.59 22.48 1.15
N VAL A 35 -8.33 22.78 0.80
CA VAL A 35 -7.56 21.99 -0.16
C VAL A 35 -7.36 20.56 0.34
N TYR A 36 -6.97 20.36 1.61
CA TYR A 36 -6.83 19.02 2.19
C TYR A 36 -8.14 18.25 2.20
N ILE A 37 -9.25 18.90 2.59
CA ILE A 37 -10.58 18.28 2.59
C ILE A 37 -10.98 17.89 1.16
N PHE A 38 -10.71 18.75 0.18
CA PHE A 38 -10.97 18.46 -1.22
C PHE A 38 -10.17 17.23 -1.69
N ILE A 39 -8.85 17.19 -1.45
CA ILE A 39 -8.00 16.04 -1.80
C ILE A 39 -8.51 14.78 -1.10
N ALA A 40 -8.86 14.86 0.18
CA ALA A 40 -9.39 13.73 0.92
C ALA A 40 -10.72 13.25 0.34
N ILE A 41 -11.68 14.12 0.03
CA ILE A 41 -12.96 13.69 -0.56
C ILE A 41 -12.72 13.03 -1.92
N PHE A 42 -11.92 13.65 -2.78
CA PHE A 42 -11.70 13.21 -4.15
C PHE A 42 -10.55 12.19 -4.32
N ALA A 43 -9.93 11.71 -3.25
CA ALA A 43 -8.82 10.76 -3.30
C ALA A 43 -9.02 9.54 -4.22
N PRO A 44 -10.19 8.86 -4.28
CA PRO A 44 -10.39 7.68 -5.12
C PRO A 44 -10.47 8.01 -6.60
N ILE A 45 -10.65 9.30 -6.93
CA ILE A 45 -10.67 9.81 -8.30
C ILE A 45 -9.29 10.37 -8.66
N ILE A 46 -8.59 10.99 -7.71
CA ILE A 46 -7.27 11.60 -7.92
C ILE A 46 -6.17 10.54 -7.95
N ALA A 47 -6.24 9.53 -7.08
CA ALA A 47 -5.23 8.48 -7.01
C ALA A 47 -5.38 7.51 -8.19
N PRO A 48 -4.29 7.24 -8.93
CA PRO A 48 -4.34 6.34 -10.08
C PRO A 48 -4.49 4.86 -9.69
N VAL A 49 -4.00 4.47 -8.50
CA VAL A 49 -3.93 3.08 -8.05
C VAL A 49 -4.30 3.00 -6.57
N ASP A 50 -4.65 1.80 -6.10
CA ASP A 50 -4.82 1.56 -4.66
C ASP A 50 -3.47 1.77 -3.93
N PRO A 51 -3.42 2.61 -2.87
CA PRO A 51 -2.21 2.86 -2.10
C PRO A 51 -1.57 1.59 -1.50
N ASN A 52 -2.36 0.54 -1.25
CA ASN A 52 -1.89 -0.69 -0.61
C ASN A 52 -1.50 -1.78 -1.61
N GLU A 53 -1.54 -1.52 -2.91
CA GLU A 53 -1.15 -2.51 -3.92
C GLU A 53 0.38 -2.58 -4.06
N PRO A 54 1.03 -3.68 -3.63
CA PRO A 54 2.48 -3.79 -3.66
C PRO A 54 2.99 -4.24 -5.02
N GLY A 55 4.26 -3.92 -5.30
CA GLY A 55 4.92 -4.38 -6.53
C GLY A 55 4.32 -3.79 -7.80
N LEU A 56 3.95 -2.51 -7.79
CA LEU A 56 3.61 -1.76 -9.00
C LEU A 56 4.85 -1.46 -9.84
N ALA A 57 6.00 -1.26 -9.21
CA ALA A 57 7.31 -1.14 -9.85
C ALA A 57 8.40 -1.74 -8.96
N ASP A 58 9.65 -1.44 -9.26
CA ASP A 58 10.77 -1.83 -8.40
C ASP A 58 10.69 -1.08 -7.05
N SER A 59 11.42 -1.57 -6.06
CA SER A 59 11.55 -0.88 -4.77
C SER A 59 12.32 0.42 -4.97
N TYR A 60 11.80 1.53 -4.44
CA TYR A 60 12.38 2.87 -4.59
C TYR A 60 12.58 3.29 -6.06
N ALA A 61 11.59 3.02 -6.91
CA ALA A 61 11.59 3.53 -8.27
C ALA A 61 11.50 5.06 -8.26
N TYR A 62 12.26 5.69 -9.13
CA TYR A 62 12.24 7.14 -9.32
C TYR A 62 10.93 7.58 -9.99
N PRO A 63 10.51 8.84 -9.80
CA PRO A 63 9.39 9.43 -10.53
C PRO A 63 9.62 9.39 -12.05
N GLU A 64 8.56 9.19 -12.84
CA GLU A 64 8.71 9.13 -14.31
C GLU A 64 9.32 10.40 -14.93
N TRP A 65 9.03 11.57 -14.36
CA TRP A 65 9.55 12.84 -14.87
C TRP A 65 11.08 12.98 -14.70
N PHE A 66 11.73 12.11 -13.91
CA PHE A 66 13.20 12.06 -13.87
C PHE A 66 13.79 11.70 -15.24
N SER A 67 13.04 11.04 -16.12
CA SER A 67 13.48 10.73 -17.49
C SER A 67 13.84 11.95 -18.35
N ILE A 68 13.48 13.16 -17.92
CA ILE A 68 13.90 14.42 -18.55
C ILE A 68 15.42 14.64 -18.39
N PHE A 69 16.03 14.13 -17.32
CA PHE A 69 17.47 14.24 -17.11
C PHE A 69 18.21 13.13 -17.88
N PRO A 70 19.32 13.46 -18.57
CA PRO A 70 20.08 12.49 -19.37
C PRO A 70 20.56 11.25 -18.60
N GLU A 71 20.84 11.37 -17.30
CA GLU A 71 21.27 10.25 -16.45
C GLU A 71 20.17 9.19 -16.28
N TYR A 72 18.90 9.59 -16.30
CA TYR A 72 17.76 8.72 -16.00
C TYR A 72 16.94 8.37 -17.23
N SER A 73 17.24 8.93 -18.41
CA SER A 73 16.43 8.78 -19.62
C SER A 73 16.30 7.32 -20.08
N ASN A 74 17.32 6.50 -19.82
CA ASN A 74 17.37 5.10 -20.20
C ASN A 74 16.99 4.13 -19.07
N LEU A 75 16.65 4.62 -17.88
CA LEU A 75 16.23 3.76 -16.79
C LEU A 75 15.00 2.92 -17.21
N PRO A 76 14.92 1.66 -16.75
CA PRO A 76 13.86 0.77 -17.15
C PRO A 76 12.50 1.26 -16.68
N ARG A 77 11.54 1.27 -17.59
CA ARG A 77 10.12 1.34 -17.29
C ARG A 77 9.58 -0.07 -17.08
N ASN A 78 8.38 -0.18 -16.51
CA ASN A 78 7.72 -1.48 -16.39
C ASN A 78 7.52 -2.10 -17.77
N VAL A 79 7.98 -3.35 -17.95
CA VAL A 79 7.73 -4.13 -19.15
C VAL A 79 6.83 -5.30 -18.77
N PHE A 80 5.66 -5.37 -19.39
CA PHE A 80 4.69 -6.44 -19.19
C PHE A 80 4.52 -7.21 -20.48
N ILE A 81 4.85 -8.50 -20.44
CA ILE A 81 4.74 -9.40 -21.58
C ILE A 81 3.76 -10.50 -21.19
N ASN A 82 2.63 -10.53 -21.90
CA ASN A 82 1.65 -11.61 -21.80
C ASN A 82 1.77 -12.45 -23.06
N ILE A 83 1.98 -13.75 -22.89
CA ILE A 83 2.25 -14.69 -23.99
C ILE A 83 1.14 -15.74 -24.01
N GLY A 84 0.25 -15.61 -24.99
CA GLY A 84 -0.88 -16.51 -25.24
C GLY A 84 -0.46 -17.78 -25.98
N TYR A 85 -1.37 -18.37 -26.74
CA TYR A 85 -1.10 -19.50 -27.64
C TYR A 85 -0.50 -19.02 -28.97
N ASN A 86 -1.10 -17.99 -29.58
CA ASN A 86 -0.73 -17.51 -30.92
C ASN A 86 0.65 -16.83 -30.99
N ASP A 87 1.20 -16.44 -29.84
CA ASP A 87 2.46 -15.68 -29.79
C ASP A 87 3.71 -16.57 -29.88
N TRP A 88 3.59 -17.89 -29.70
CA TRP A 88 4.75 -18.79 -29.67
C TRP A 88 5.16 -19.27 -31.06
N LEU A 89 6.47 -19.30 -31.29
CA LEU A 89 7.06 -20.13 -32.33
C LEU A 89 7.26 -21.54 -31.77
N VAL A 90 6.43 -22.48 -32.23
CA VAL A 90 6.61 -23.92 -31.94
C VAL A 90 7.74 -24.43 -32.84
N LYS A 91 8.89 -24.78 -32.27
CA LYS A 91 10.08 -25.20 -33.05
C LYS A 91 10.21 -26.71 -33.25
N ASP A 92 9.66 -27.51 -32.35
CA ASP A 92 9.84 -28.96 -32.37
C ASP A 92 8.53 -29.67 -31.98
N THR A 93 8.00 -30.42 -32.94
CA THR A 93 6.84 -31.29 -32.79
C THR A 93 7.26 -32.66 -33.33
N SER A 94 7.54 -33.60 -32.44
CA SER A 94 7.54 -35.01 -32.83
C SER A 94 6.16 -35.38 -33.38
N GLU A 95 6.11 -36.21 -34.42
CA GLU A 95 4.92 -36.49 -35.25
C GLU A 95 3.65 -36.93 -34.47
N ASP A 96 3.79 -37.37 -33.22
CA ASP A 96 2.69 -37.88 -32.36
C ASP A 96 2.14 -36.88 -31.31
N ILE A 97 2.45 -35.58 -31.44
CA ILE A 97 1.96 -34.54 -30.51
C ILE A 97 0.96 -33.63 -31.22
N SER A 98 -0.26 -33.56 -30.71
CA SER A 98 -1.21 -32.54 -31.13
C SER A 98 -1.12 -31.32 -30.20
N ILE A 99 -0.86 -30.15 -30.77
CA ILE A 99 -0.88 -28.87 -30.06
C ILE A 99 -2.09 -28.08 -30.56
N ASN A 100 -3.11 -27.98 -29.72
CA ASN A 100 -4.30 -27.18 -29.97
C ASN A 100 -4.30 -25.94 -29.07
N GLY A 101 -5.06 -24.92 -29.42
CA GLY A 101 -5.21 -23.76 -28.55
C GLY A 101 -6.39 -22.89 -28.93
N ASP A 102 -6.80 -22.06 -27.98
CA ASP A 102 -7.96 -21.17 -28.08
C ASP A 102 -7.53 -19.70 -27.89
N GLY A 103 -6.36 -19.34 -28.42
CA GLY A 103 -5.75 -18.01 -28.26
C GLY A 103 -5.15 -17.75 -26.86
N GLU A 104 -5.85 -18.09 -25.79
CA GLU A 104 -5.40 -17.93 -24.40
C GLU A 104 -4.64 -19.15 -23.86
N TYR A 105 -5.15 -20.35 -24.18
CA TYR A 105 -4.62 -21.60 -23.67
C TYR A 105 -3.91 -22.39 -24.77
N THR A 106 -2.77 -23.00 -24.41
CA THR A 106 -2.07 -23.98 -25.25
C THR A 106 -2.31 -25.37 -24.65
N ILE A 107 -2.93 -26.26 -25.41
CA ILE A 107 -3.21 -27.64 -25.02
C ILE A 107 -2.27 -28.54 -25.80
N ILE A 108 -1.40 -29.24 -25.09
CA ILE A 108 -0.45 -30.20 -25.64
C ILE A 108 -0.95 -31.59 -25.24
N ILE A 109 -1.23 -32.43 -26.23
CA ILE A 109 -1.66 -33.82 -26.01
C ILE A 109 -0.61 -34.75 -26.57
N ALA A 110 -0.18 -35.69 -25.75
CA ALA A 110 0.76 -36.74 -26.08
C ALA A 110 0.10 -38.11 -25.84
N HIS A 111 -0.02 -38.92 -26.88
CA HIS A 111 -0.58 -40.27 -26.79
C HIS A 111 0.49 -41.30 -26.41
N CYS A 112 0.14 -42.27 -25.58
CA CYS A 112 1.00 -43.43 -25.32
C CYS A 112 1.12 -44.28 -26.59
N SER A 113 2.29 -44.88 -26.79
CA SER A 113 2.59 -45.78 -27.90
C SER A 113 3.02 -47.16 -27.38
N ASP A 114 3.46 -48.04 -28.29
CA ASP A 114 3.97 -49.36 -27.93
C ASP A 114 5.36 -49.35 -27.28
N ARG A 115 5.98 -48.16 -27.16
CA ARG A 115 7.31 -47.96 -26.58
C ARG A 115 7.27 -46.83 -25.54
N ILE A 116 8.29 -46.78 -24.68
CA ILE A 116 8.50 -45.63 -23.81
C ILE A 116 9.14 -44.54 -24.66
N GLU A 117 8.52 -43.38 -24.72
CA GLU A 117 8.97 -42.26 -25.53
C GLU A 117 9.11 -41.02 -24.66
N THR A 118 10.20 -40.28 -24.89
CA THR A 118 10.40 -38.96 -24.31
C THR A 118 10.27 -37.92 -25.41
N ARG A 119 9.34 -37.01 -25.24
CA ARG A 119 9.03 -35.96 -26.19
C ARG A 119 9.31 -34.61 -25.56
N THR A 120 9.87 -33.68 -26.34
CA THR A 120 10.19 -32.33 -25.87
C THR A 120 9.53 -31.32 -26.79
N ILE A 121 8.56 -30.57 -26.29
CA ILE A 121 8.01 -29.42 -27.01
C ILE A 121 8.81 -28.20 -26.59
N THR A 122 9.33 -27.46 -27.56
CA THR A 122 10.01 -26.18 -27.33
C THR A 122 9.17 -25.04 -27.90
N LEU A 123 8.65 -24.21 -27.01
CA LEU A 123 7.99 -22.96 -27.34
C LEU A 123 8.99 -21.82 -27.17
N GLU A 124 9.16 -20.97 -28.18
CA GLU A 124 10.04 -19.80 -28.12
C GLU A 124 9.28 -18.48 -28.38
N TYR A 125 9.56 -17.45 -27.56
CA TYR A 125 9.04 -16.09 -27.69
C TYR A 125 10.21 -15.10 -27.59
N THR A 126 10.30 -14.17 -28.54
CA THR A 126 11.39 -13.19 -28.58
C THR A 126 10.85 -11.79 -28.28
N PHE A 127 11.55 -11.04 -27.42
CA PHE A 127 11.23 -9.64 -27.13
C PHE A 127 12.50 -8.79 -27.15
N THR A 128 12.34 -7.52 -27.52
CA THR A 128 13.45 -6.56 -27.53
C THR A 128 13.48 -5.79 -26.21
N TYR A 129 14.65 -5.72 -25.58
CA TYR A 129 14.88 -4.93 -24.37
C TYR A 129 15.81 -3.75 -24.69
N THR A 130 15.34 -2.52 -24.45
CA THR A 130 16.02 -1.28 -24.86
C THR A 130 16.48 -0.40 -23.70
N TYR A 131 16.17 -0.80 -22.47
CA TYR A 131 16.45 -0.02 -21.27
C TYR A 131 17.78 -0.43 -20.64
N ASP A 132 18.24 0.37 -19.68
CA ASP A 132 19.33 0.01 -18.80
C ASP A 132 18.92 -1.17 -17.88
N PRO A 133 19.88 -1.88 -17.27
CA PRO A 133 19.57 -3.09 -16.53
C PRO A 133 18.58 -2.86 -15.37
N PRO A 134 17.52 -3.69 -15.24
CA PRO A 134 16.56 -3.61 -14.16
C PRO A 134 17.10 -4.39 -12.95
N LYS A 135 16.62 -4.13 -11.73
CA LYS A 135 17.02 -4.99 -10.59
C LYS A 135 16.24 -6.29 -10.53
N ARG A 136 14.95 -6.20 -10.86
CA ARG A 136 13.98 -7.27 -10.65
C ARG A 136 13.15 -7.56 -11.89
N PHE A 137 12.89 -8.84 -12.10
CA PHE A 137 11.85 -9.35 -12.98
C PHE A 137 11.13 -10.51 -12.29
N SER A 138 9.97 -10.88 -12.80
CA SER A 138 9.25 -12.07 -12.37
C SER A 138 8.50 -12.68 -13.55
N GLY A 139 8.08 -13.93 -13.39
CA GLY A 139 7.21 -14.56 -14.36
C GLY A 139 6.23 -15.53 -13.72
N ARG A 140 5.14 -15.77 -14.45
CA ARG A 140 4.07 -16.70 -14.09
C ARG A 140 3.78 -17.63 -15.26
N ILE A 141 3.71 -18.91 -14.97
CA ILE A 141 3.46 -20.00 -15.91
C ILE A 141 2.30 -20.81 -15.36
N PRO A 142 1.05 -20.38 -15.59
CA PRO A 142 -0.11 -21.18 -15.23
C PRO A 142 -0.16 -22.45 -16.08
N PHE A 143 -0.35 -23.61 -15.46
CA PHE A 143 -0.49 -24.87 -16.17
C PHE A 143 -1.41 -25.86 -15.45
N ARG A 144 -1.94 -26.81 -16.20
CA ARG A 144 -2.70 -27.97 -15.73
C ARG A 144 -2.19 -29.21 -16.46
N VAL A 145 -2.04 -30.29 -15.71
CA VAL A 145 -1.61 -31.60 -16.18
C VAL A 145 -2.69 -32.61 -15.89
N ALA A 146 -3.09 -33.37 -16.90
CA ALA A 146 -4.00 -34.50 -16.79
C ALA A 146 -3.41 -35.73 -17.48
N ILE A 147 -3.38 -36.84 -16.77
CA ILE A 147 -2.84 -38.14 -17.18
C ILE A 147 -4.02 -39.12 -17.14
N TYR A 148 -4.28 -39.76 -18.29
CA TYR A 148 -5.40 -40.67 -18.48
C TYR A 148 -4.87 -42.05 -18.84
N ASN A 149 -5.07 -43.04 -17.96
CA ASN A 149 -4.66 -44.44 -18.17
C ASN A 149 -3.18 -44.62 -18.59
N ALA A 150 -2.30 -43.76 -18.10
CA ALA A 150 -0.87 -43.73 -18.44
C ALA A 150 0.02 -43.68 -17.19
N THR A 151 -0.32 -44.49 -16.17
CA THR A 151 0.37 -44.53 -14.87
C THR A 151 1.85 -44.82 -15.03
N GLY A 152 2.70 -43.91 -14.54
CA GLY A 152 4.16 -43.96 -14.72
C GLY A 152 4.70 -42.97 -15.75
N SER A 153 3.82 -42.29 -16.51
CA SER A 153 4.20 -41.15 -17.33
C SER A 153 4.57 -39.96 -16.45
N TYR A 154 5.54 -39.16 -16.86
CA TYR A 154 5.91 -37.95 -16.14
C TYR A 154 6.07 -36.76 -17.07
N ILE A 155 5.82 -35.57 -16.54
CA ILE A 155 5.96 -34.30 -17.24
C ILE A 155 6.92 -33.41 -16.46
N ARG A 156 7.72 -32.62 -17.17
CA ARG A 156 8.56 -31.57 -16.56
C ARG A 156 8.47 -30.33 -17.43
N ILE A 157 8.20 -29.19 -16.81
CA ILE A 157 8.11 -27.91 -17.49
C ILE A 157 9.28 -27.06 -17.02
N LYS A 158 10.07 -26.57 -17.97
CA LYS A 158 11.22 -25.71 -17.70
C LYS A 158 11.12 -24.42 -18.49
N CYS A 159 11.45 -23.30 -17.84
CA CYS A 159 11.50 -22.00 -18.48
C CYS A 159 12.94 -21.49 -18.50
N TYR A 160 13.36 -21.00 -19.66
CA TYR A 160 14.67 -20.44 -19.90
C TYR A 160 14.56 -19.02 -20.45
N ILE A 161 15.56 -18.21 -20.15
CA ILE A 161 15.80 -16.94 -20.85
C ILE A 161 17.17 -17.00 -21.52
N MET A 162 17.21 -16.63 -22.79
CA MET A 162 18.43 -16.49 -23.57
C MET A 162 18.75 -15.02 -23.74
N THR A 163 19.98 -14.63 -23.42
CA THR A 163 20.48 -13.27 -23.61
C THR A 163 20.89 -13.02 -25.07
N PRO A 164 21.04 -11.75 -25.50
CA PRO A 164 21.54 -11.42 -26.84
C PRO A 164 22.91 -12.04 -27.15
N LYS A 165 23.75 -12.28 -26.12
CA LYS A 165 25.05 -12.95 -26.22
C LYS A 165 24.97 -14.49 -26.28
N GLY A 166 23.77 -15.07 -26.31
CA GLY A 166 23.56 -16.50 -26.37
C GLY A 166 23.73 -17.25 -25.03
N ARG A 167 23.82 -16.54 -23.89
CA ARG A 167 23.81 -17.20 -22.57
C ARG A 167 22.39 -17.62 -22.22
N MET A 168 22.21 -18.84 -21.71
CA MET A 168 20.92 -19.38 -21.33
C MET A 168 20.84 -19.55 -19.80
N TYR A 169 19.78 -19.03 -19.18
CA TYR A 169 19.51 -19.14 -17.75
C TYR A 169 18.20 -19.89 -17.51
N GLU A 170 18.20 -20.89 -16.62
CA GLU A 170 17.01 -21.67 -16.26
C GLU A 170 16.22 -20.95 -15.15
N LEU A 171 15.15 -20.24 -15.53
CA LEU A 171 14.34 -19.43 -14.62
C LEU A 171 13.36 -20.25 -13.78
N TYR A 172 12.87 -21.37 -14.31
CA TYR A 172 11.88 -22.20 -13.64
C TYR A 172 12.03 -23.67 -13.99
N ASP A 173 11.72 -24.53 -13.03
CA ASP A 173 11.67 -25.98 -13.19
C ASP A 173 10.54 -26.54 -12.31
N SER A 174 9.57 -27.20 -12.93
CA SER A 174 8.44 -27.78 -12.20
C SER A 174 8.79 -29.00 -11.35
N MET A 175 10.01 -29.54 -11.51
CA MET A 175 10.35 -30.92 -11.16
C MET A 175 9.46 -31.93 -11.92
N SER A 176 9.73 -33.23 -11.76
CA SER A 176 8.95 -34.27 -12.42
C SER A 176 7.55 -34.39 -11.80
N ILE A 177 6.52 -34.26 -12.64
CA ILE A 177 5.10 -34.38 -12.31
C ILE A 177 4.63 -35.74 -12.81
N ALA A 178 4.32 -36.67 -11.91
CA ALA A 178 3.90 -38.04 -12.25
C ALA A 178 2.40 -38.33 -11.98
N TYR A 179 1.63 -37.30 -11.64
CA TYR A 179 0.21 -37.40 -11.30
C TYR A 179 -0.54 -36.15 -11.79
N ASN A 180 -1.87 -36.19 -11.76
CA ASN A 180 -2.71 -35.07 -12.18
C ASN A 180 -2.51 -33.87 -11.25
N LEU A 181 -2.06 -32.75 -11.81
CA LEU A 181 -1.74 -31.54 -11.06
C LEU A 181 -2.28 -30.32 -11.79
N SER A 182 -3.06 -29.48 -11.10
CA SER A 182 -3.58 -28.22 -11.65
C SER A 182 -3.04 -27.04 -10.85
N ARG A 183 -2.54 -26.02 -11.54
CA ARG A 183 -2.01 -24.76 -10.98
C ARG A 183 -2.48 -23.55 -11.79
N LEU A 184 -3.69 -23.60 -12.33
CA LEU A 184 -4.25 -22.52 -13.14
C LEU A 184 -4.56 -21.27 -12.28
N GLU A 185 -5.04 -21.45 -11.05
CA GLU A 185 -5.36 -20.36 -10.12
C GLU A 185 -4.17 -19.97 -9.21
N THR A 186 -3.27 -20.91 -8.90
CA THR A 186 -2.02 -20.69 -8.15
C THR A 186 -0.81 -20.99 -9.04
N PRO A 187 -0.49 -20.08 -9.99
CA PRO A 187 0.47 -20.35 -11.04
C PRO A 187 1.85 -20.67 -10.49
N ALA A 188 2.53 -21.58 -11.18
CA ALA A 188 3.97 -21.70 -11.02
C ALA A 188 4.62 -20.36 -11.37
N SER A 189 5.31 -19.76 -10.41
CA SER A 189 5.94 -18.46 -10.59
C SER A 189 7.40 -18.51 -10.20
N TYR A 190 8.16 -17.57 -10.75
CA TYR A 190 9.53 -17.31 -10.38
C TYR A 190 9.69 -15.81 -10.17
N ASP A 191 10.47 -15.43 -9.17
CA ASP A 191 10.80 -14.03 -8.86
C ASP A 191 12.31 -13.92 -8.77
N ALA A 192 12.88 -12.90 -9.42
CA ALA A 192 14.30 -12.58 -9.37
C ALA A 192 14.84 -12.34 -7.95
N ARG A 193 13.95 -12.09 -6.97
CA ARG A 193 14.31 -11.97 -5.56
C ARG A 193 14.49 -13.31 -4.84
N ASP A 194 14.00 -14.41 -5.39
CA ASP A 194 14.08 -15.72 -4.77
C ASP A 194 15.54 -16.18 -4.61
N ILE A 195 15.95 -16.42 -3.36
CA ILE A 195 17.30 -16.85 -3.00
C ILE A 195 17.62 -18.20 -3.65
N TYR A 196 16.66 -19.12 -3.74
CA TYR A 196 16.88 -20.42 -4.36
C TYR A 196 17.21 -20.28 -5.84
N LEU A 197 16.48 -19.42 -6.55
CA LEU A 197 16.74 -19.14 -7.97
C LEU A 197 18.13 -18.53 -8.16
N LYS A 198 18.52 -17.57 -7.32
CA LYS A 198 19.86 -16.94 -7.35
C LYS A 198 20.97 -17.98 -7.23
N LEU A 199 20.90 -18.81 -6.19
CA LEU A 199 21.89 -19.84 -5.93
C LEU A 199 21.94 -20.90 -7.04
N LYS A 200 20.78 -21.32 -7.56
CA LYS A 200 20.68 -22.27 -8.67
C LYS A 200 21.39 -21.75 -9.93
N LEU A 201 21.30 -20.44 -10.18
CA LEU A 201 21.95 -19.79 -11.33
C LEU A 201 23.43 -19.43 -11.05
N GLY A 202 23.95 -19.71 -9.85
CA GLY A 202 25.34 -19.44 -9.48
C GLY A 202 25.62 -18.01 -9.02
N PHE A 203 24.60 -17.26 -8.62
CA PHE A 203 24.72 -15.89 -8.12
C PHE A 203 24.64 -15.82 -6.59
N SER A 204 25.15 -14.73 -6.01
CA SER A 204 25.05 -14.45 -4.58
C SER A 204 23.59 -14.14 -4.19
N PRO A 205 23.12 -14.47 -2.98
CA PRO A 205 21.80 -14.06 -2.48
C PRO A 205 21.56 -12.54 -2.53
N HIS A 206 22.64 -11.75 -2.48
CA HIS A 206 22.60 -10.29 -2.51
C HIS A 206 22.67 -9.69 -3.91
N ASP A 207 22.96 -10.48 -4.96
CA ASP A 207 22.97 -9.97 -6.33
C ASP A 207 21.55 -9.68 -6.83
N ASP A 208 21.39 -8.61 -7.59
CA ASP A 208 20.17 -8.31 -8.33
C ASP A 208 20.17 -9.07 -9.67
N LEU A 209 19.36 -10.14 -9.77
CA LEU A 209 19.33 -11.02 -10.95
C LEU A 209 18.95 -10.29 -12.24
N GLY A 210 18.12 -9.25 -12.16
CA GLY A 210 17.79 -8.43 -13.32
C GLY A 210 19.06 -7.80 -13.91
N GLU A 211 19.95 -7.28 -13.08
CA GLU A 211 21.17 -6.62 -13.53
C GLU A 211 22.17 -7.61 -14.13
N LYS A 212 22.11 -8.88 -13.72
CA LYS A 212 22.98 -9.95 -14.23
C LYS A 212 22.47 -10.57 -15.53
N ILE A 213 21.16 -10.71 -15.69
CA ILE A 213 20.53 -11.42 -16.83
C ILE A 213 20.11 -10.43 -17.93
N LEU A 214 19.43 -9.34 -17.55
CA LEU A 214 18.98 -8.25 -18.45
C LEU A 214 20.03 -7.13 -18.49
N ASN A 215 21.30 -7.50 -18.61
CA ASN A 215 22.44 -6.60 -18.49
C ASN A 215 22.74 -5.79 -19.77
N GLU A 216 22.09 -6.12 -20.89
CA GLU A 216 22.41 -5.60 -22.22
C GLU A 216 21.14 -5.25 -23.00
N LYS A 217 21.26 -4.30 -23.93
CA LYS A 217 20.17 -3.94 -24.84
C LYS A 217 20.21 -4.88 -26.04
N GLY A 218 19.07 -5.43 -26.43
CA GLY A 218 18.97 -6.35 -27.56
C GLY A 218 17.79 -7.30 -27.48
N GLU A 219 17.84 -8.35 -28.30
CA GLU A 219 16.79 -9.37 -28.36
C GLU A 219 17.02 -10.47 -27.30
N TYR A 220 16.03 -10.63 -26.43
CA TYR A 220 15.95 -11.71 -25.46
C TYR A 220 14.94 -12.75 -25.92
N ARG A 221 15.24 -14.02 -25.66
CA ARG A 221 14.32 -15.13 -26.00
C ARG A 221 13.88 -15.86 -24.75
N LEU A 222 12.59 -15.90 -24.51
CA LEU A 222 11.96 -16.77 -23.51
C LEU A 222 11.67 -18.10 -24.18
N GLN A 223 12.14 -19.18 -23.57
CA GLN A 223 11.95 -20.53 -24.08
C GLN A 223 11.30 -21.40 -23.01
N LEU A 224 10.15 -21.98 -23.34
CA LEU A 224 9.46 -22.94 -22.50
C LEU A 224 9.64 -24.34 -23.09
N LYS A 225 10.27 -25.23 -22.32
CA LYS A 225 10.44 -26.64 -22.68
C LYS A 225 9.49 -27.50 -21.86
N VAL A 226 8.62 -28.24 -22.54
CA VAL A 226 7.72 -29.22 -21.93
C VAL A 226 8.24 -30.60 -22.29
N PHE A 227 8.80 -31.28 -21.30
CA PHE A 227 9.24 -32.66 -21.41
C PHE A 227 8.09 -33.57 -21.01
N ILE A 228 7.72 -34.50 -21.87
CA ILE A 228 6.66 -35.48 -21.63
C ILE A 228 7.27 -36.85 -21.87
N LEU A 229 7.34 -37.67 -20.82
CA LEU A 229 7.62 -39.09 -20.95
C LEU A 229 6.31 -39.85 -20.88
N THR A 230 5.99 -40.59 -21.94
CA THR A 230 4.82 -41.48 -21.99
C THR A 230 5.24 -42.94 -21.81
N VAL A 231 4.52 -43.68 -20.97
CA VAL A 231 4.70 -45.13 -20.82
C VAL A 231 4.02 -45.91 -21.94
N LYS A 232 4.36 -47.20 -22.05
CA LYS A 232 3.70 -48.11 -22.98
C LYS A 232 2.22 -48.28 -22.65
N GLY A 233 1.34 -48.14 -23.64
CA GLY A 233 -0.11 -48.37 -23.46
C GLY A 233 -0.99 -47.53 -24.38
N SER A 234 -2.28 -47.45 -24.06
CA SER A 234 -3.29 -46.70 -24.82
C SER A 234 -3.73 -45.39 -24.13
N GLY A 235 -3.05 -45.00 -23.06
CA GLY A 235 -3.34 -43.77 -22.32
C GLY A 235 -2.91 -42.50 -23.07
N ARG A 236 -3.15 -41.34 -22.45
CA ARG A 236 -2.67 -40.05 -22.94
C ARG A 236 -2.32 -39.11 -21.82
N VAL A 237 -1.44 -38.16 -22.13
CA VAL A 237 -1.04 -37.07 -21.26
C VAL A 237 -1.45 -35.75 -21.91
N GLU A 238 -2.13 -34.91 -21.15
CA GLU A 238 -2.57 -33.58 -21.55
C GLU A 238 -1.90 -32.53 -20.66
N VAL A 239 -1.25 -31.55 -21.27
CA VAL A 239 -0.68 -30.38 -20.61
C VAL A 239 -1.36 -29.14 -21.16
N THR A 240 -2.17 -28.48 -20.33
CA THR A 240 -2.76 -27.18 -20.63
C THR A 240 -1.86 -26.08 -20.04
N LEU A 241 -1.40 -25.15 -20.86
CA LEU A 241 -0.68 -23.94 -20.43
C LEU A 241 -1.63 -22.74 -20.58
N GLY A 242 -1.76 -21.90 -19.55
CA GLY A 242 -2.50 -20.64 -19.65
C GLY A 242 -1.68 -19.53 -20.31
N VAL A 243 -2.09 -18.28 -20.10
CA VAL A 243 -1.31 -17.10 -20.52
C VAL A 243 -0.08 -16.99 -19.62
N LYS A 244 1.12 -17.05 -20.22
CA LYS A 244 2.38 -16.88 -19.48
C LYS A 244 2.61 -15.38 -19.32
N GLN A 245 3.00 -14.95 -18.13
CA GLN A 245 3.30 -13.55 -17.86
C GLN A 245 4.79 -13.43 -17.55
N PHE A 246 5.46 -12.46 -18.18
CA PHE A 246 6.81 -12.05 -17.82
C PHE A 246 6.80 -10.56 -17.56
N ARG A 247 7.29 -10.15 -16.40
CA ARG A 247 7.27 -8.76 -15.95
C ARG A 247 8.67 -8.32 -15.56
N VAL A 248 9.14 -7.23 -16.15
CA VAL A 248 10.30 -6.49 -15.65
C VAL A 248 9.78 -5.31 -14.85
N TYR A 249 10.25 -5.19 -13.60
CA TYR A 249 9.87 -4.08 -12.73
C TYR A 249 10.74 -2.87 -13.07
N GLY A 250 10.09 -1.78 -13.45
CA GLY A 250 10.73 -0.53 -13.82
C GLY A 250 11.31 0.18 -12.61
N ARG A 251 12.41 0.91 -12.85
CA ARG A 251 13.01 1.86 -11.91
C ARG A 251 12.49 3.28 -12.10
N LEU A 252 11.61 3.51 -13.09
CA LEU A 252 10.82 4.72 -13.26
C LEU A 252 9.33 4.37 -13.16
N TYR A 253 8.60 5.07 -12.29
CA TYR A 253 7.17 4.85 -12.10
C TYR A 253 6.46 6.07 -11.50
N GLY A 254 5.22 6.30 -11.94
CA GLY A 254 4.31 7.28 -11.35
C GLY A 254 4.84 8.71 -11.32
N VAL A 255 4.09 9.57 -10.61
CA VAL A 255 4.40 11.00 -10.47
C VAL A 255 5.46 11.24 -9.38
N LEU A 256 5.47 10.40 -8.34
CA LEU A 256 6.37 10.53 -7.18
C LEU A 256 7.25 9.29 -6.95
N GLY A 257 7.21 8.29 -7.82
CA GLY A 257 7.97 7.05 -7.63
C GLY A 257 7.26 6.04 -6.72
N THR A 258 8.03 5.06 -6.26
CA THR A 258 7.54 4.00 -5.36
C THR A 258 8.31 3.91 -4.05
N ASP A 259 7.69 3.32 -3.05
CA ASP A 259 8.32 3.03 -1.76
C ASP A 259 9.16 1.73 -1.77
N ASN A 260 9.56 1.27 -0.59
CA ASN A 260 10.35 0.05 -0.42
C ASN A 260 9.62 -1.24 -0.83
N LEU A 261 8.29 -1.26 -0.83
CA LEU A 261 7.46 -2.39 -1.25
C LEU A 261 7.05 -2.29 -2.72
N GLY A 262 7.40 -1.19 -3.39
CA GLY A 262 7.00 -0.91 -4.77
C GLY A 262 5.56 -0.39 -4.87
N CYS A 263 5.00 0.19 -3.80
CA CYS A 263 3.70 0.85 -3.81
C CYS A 263 3.85 2.29 -4.33
N ASP A 264 2.81 2.84 -4.96
CA ASP A 264 2.83 4.20 -5.51
C ASP A 264 2.81 5.27 -4.40
N ILE A 265 3.84 6.14 -4.36
CA ILE A 265 3.97 7.18 -3.34
C ILE A 265 2.88 8.25 -3.49
N PHE A 266 2.50 8.58 -4.73
CA PHE A 266 1.50 9.60 -4.98
C PHE A 266 0.11 9.18 -4.45
N SER A 267 -0.32 7.96 -4.75
CA SER A 267 -1.56 7.38 -4.23
C SER A 267 -1.56 7.32 -2.71
N ASN A 268 -0.43 6.92 -2.10
CA ASN A 268 -0.24 6.94 -0.65
C ASN A 268 -0.36 8.34 -0.04
N LEU A 269 0.20 9.37 -0.69
CA LEU A 269 0.09 10.75 -0.23
C LEU A 269 -1.37 11.23 -0.27
N ILE A 270 -2.06 10.97 -1.38
CA ILE A 270 -3.44 11.40 -1.59
C ILE A 270 -4.40 10.71 -0.61
N TYR A 271 -4.32 9.38 -0.46
CA TYR A 271 -5.12 8.66 0.52
C TYR A 271 -4.72 8.98 1.97
N GLY A 272 -3.44 9.23 2.21
CA GLY A 272 -2.91 9.65 3.50
C GLY A 272 -3.61 10.90 4.03
N THR A 273 -3.98 11.85 3.15
CA THR A 273 -4.74 13.05 3.57
C THR A 273 -6.04 12.73 4.31
N ARG A 274 -6.77 11.68 3.90
CA ARG A 274 -8.00 11.24 4.57
C ARG A 274 -7.72 10.80 6.00
N VAL A 275 -6.70 9.96 6.15
CA VAL A 275 -6.29 9.40 7.43
C VAL A 275 -5.79 10.52 8.34
N SER A 276 -4.94 11.42 7.83
CA SER A 276 -4.43 12.57 8.59
C SER A 276 -5.55 13.51 9.06
N LEU A 277 -6.53 13.82 8.21
CA LEU A 277 -7.67 14.64 8.60
C LEU A 277 -8.55 13.94 9.66
N LEU A 278 -8.84 12.65 9.47
CA LEU A 278 -9.60 11.87 10.45
C LEU A 278 -8.91 11.90 11.83
N VAL A 279 -7.60 11.59 11.85
CA VAL A 279 -6.80 11.56 13.08
C VAL A 279 -6.77 12.94 13.72
N GLY A 280 -6.41 13.98 12.95
CA GLY A 280 -6.28 15.34 13.46
C GLY A 280 -7.60 15.88 14.02
N VAL A 281 -8.71 15.70 13.29
CA VAL A 281 -10.03 16.20 13.71
C VAL A 281 -10.54 15.44 14.94
N LEU A 282 -10.51 14.10 14.93
CA LEU A 282 -11.03 13.33 16.07
C LEU A 282 -10.18 13.53 17.32
N ALA A 283 -8.84 13.48 17.19
CA ALA A 283 -7.95 13.67 18.33
C ALA A 283 -8.09 15.08 18.92
N SER A 284 -8.18 16.12 18.07
CA SER A 284 -8.36 17.50 18.54
C SER A 284 -9.70 17.72 19.22
N VAL A 285 -10.81 17.22 18.66
CA VAL A 285 -12.14 17.36 19.28
C VAL A 285 -12.17 16.71 20.66
N ILE A 286 -11.65 15.49 20.79
CA ILE A 286 -11.60 14.79 22.09
C ILE A 286 -10.68 15.55 23.04
N SER A 287 -9.48 15.89 22.60
CA SER A 287 -8.47 16.55 23.41
C SER A 287 -8.92 17.92 23.93
N VAL A 288 -9.50 18.75 23.06
CA VAL A 288 -10.07 20.06 23.43
C VAL A 288 -11.23 19.87 24.39
N SER A 289 -12.12 18.91 24.15
CA SER A 289 -13.26 18.65 25.05
C SER A 289 -12.81 18.27 26.46
N VAL A 290 -11.85 17.32 26.57
CA VAL A 290 -11.31 16.91 27.87
C VAL A 290 -10.57 18.07 28.54
N GLY A 291 -9.70 18.75 27.80
CA GLY A 291 -8.90 19.85 28.35
C GLY A 291 -9.75 21.04 28.79
N LEU A 292 -10.82 21.35 28.05
CA LEU A 292 -11.79 22.37 28.41
C LEU A 292 -12.49 22.02 29.74
N VAL A 293 -12.99 20.79 29.87
CA VAL A 293 -13.68 20.33 31.09
C VAL A 293 -12.74 20.37 32.29
N VAL A 294 -11.54 19.80 32.16
CA VAL A 294 -10.55 19.77 33.25
C VAL A 294 -10.10 21.19 33.62
N GLY A 295 -9.81 22.03 32.62
CA GLY A 295 -9.37 23.41 32.84
C GLY A 295 -10.43 24.28 33.51
N ILE A 296 -11.70 24.17 33.08
CA ILE A 296 -12.82 24.89 33.72
C ILE A 296 -13.00 24.44 35.17
N ILE A 297 -13.00 23.13 35.44
CA ILE A 297 -13.18 22.62 36.81
C ILE A 297 -12.05 23.07 37.71
N ALA A 298 -10.80 22.91 37.28
CA ALA A 298 -9.61 23.29 38.03
C ALA A 298 -9.59 24.81 38.30
N GLY A 299 -9.76 25.63 37.25
CA GLY A 299 -9.72 27.08 37.37
C GLY A 299 -10.88 27.67 38.18
N TYR A 300 -12.09 27.11 38.03
CA TYR A 300 -13.27 27.64 38.72
C TYR A 300 -13.29 27.26 40.20
N LYS A 301 -13.06 25.98 40.54
CA LYS A 301 -13.12 25.51 41.93
C LYS A 301 -11.91 25.92 42.76
N GLY A 302 -10.72 25.99 42.16
CA GLY A 302 -9.49 26.33 42.87
C GLY A 302 -9.13 25.32 43.98
N GLY A 303 -8.24 25.74 44.88
CA GLY A 303 -7.88 24.99 46.09
C GLY A 303 -7.36 23.57 45.81
N ILE A 304 -7.86 22.59 46.57
CA ILE A 304 -7.42 21.18 46.50
C ILE A 304 -7.80 20.54 45.16
N VAL A 305 -8.98 20.85 44.61
CA VAL A 305 -9.44 20.28 43.33
C VAL A 305 -8.49 20.67 42.20
N ASP A 306 -8.11 21.94 42.18
CA ASP A 306 -7.14 22.47 41.24
C ASP A 306 -5.77 21.79 41.39
N GLN A 307 -5.25 21.72 42.62
CA GLN A 307 -3.96 21.07 42.90
C GLN A 307 -3.93 19.61 42.43
N ILE A 308 -4.97 18.83 42.69
CA ILE A 308 -5.03 17.41 42.28
C ILE A 308 -5.09 17.29 40.75
N LEU A 309 -5.95 18.06 40.09
CA LEU A 309 -6.10 18.00 38.63
C LEU A 309 -4.83 18.48 37.91
N MET A 310 -4.20 19.56 38.38
CA MET A 310 -2.95 20.05 37.81
C MET A 310 -1.77 19.13 38.12
N TYR A 311 -1.71 18.53 39.31
CA TYR A 311 -0.70 17.52 39.62
C TYR A 311 -0.77 16.33 38.65
N PHE A 312 -1.96 15.79 38.41
CA PHE A 312 -2.15 14.72 37.42
C PHE A 312 -1.77 15.17 36.00
N THR A 313 -2.22 16.36 35.60
CA THR A 313 -1.95 16.94 34.28
C THR A 313 -0.44 17.13 34.06
N ASP A 314 0.26 17.73 35.02
CA ASP A 314 1.69 17.99 34.94
C ASP A 314 2.48 16.67 34.96
N THR A 315 2.07 15.68 35.78
CA THR A 315 2.72 14.35 35.83
C THR A 315 2.67 13.64 34.47
N LEU A 316 1.52 13.67 33.80
CA LEU A 316 1.37 13.10 32.47
C LEU A 316 2.18 13.88 31.42
N LEU A 317 2.36 15.19 31.57
CA LEU A 317 3.11 16.02 30.62
C LEU A 317 4.61 15.69 30.62
N PHE A 318 5.15 15.23 31.76
CA PHE A 318 6.53 14.72 31.84
C PHE A 318 6.70 13.31 31.25
N THR A 319 5.60 12.62 30.91
CA THR A 319 5.67 11.25 30.37
C THR A 319 6.15 11.27 28.92
N PRO A 320 7.12 10.43 28.53
CA PRO A 320 7.56 10.34 27.14
C PRO A 320 6.50 9.65 26.27
N ILE A 321 5.67 10.45 25.60
CA ILE A 321 4.49 10.00 24.84
C ILE A 321 4.88 9.03 23.71
N LEU A 322 5.94 9.36 22.94
CA LEU A 322 6.34 8.56 21.78
C LEU A 322 6.71 7.10 22.14
N PRO A 323 7.62 6.83 23.10
CA PRO A 323 7.89 5.47 23.57
C PRO A 323 6.65 4.71 24.04
N LEU A 324 5.73 5.39 24.73
CA LEU A 324 4.51 4.76 25.25
C LEU A 324 3.58 4.33 24.11
N ILE A 325 3.36 5.20 23.11
CA ILE A 325 2.56 4.87 21.93
C ILE A 325 3.17 3.67 21.20
N ILE A 326 4.49 3.65 21.00
CA ILE A 326 5.18 2.54 20.34
C ILE A 326 5.00 1.23 21.12
N ALA A 327 5.23 1.26 22.44
CA ALA A 327 5.07 0.08 23.29
C ALA A 327 3.65 -0.49 23.20
N VAL A 328 2.62 0.35 23.34
CA VAL A 328 1.22 -0.08 23.28
C VAL A 328 0.86 -0.65 21.91
N SER A 329 1.30 -0.03 20.82
CA SER A 329 1.06 -0.51 19.45
C SER A 329 1.70 -1.86 19.15
N VAL A 330 2.83 -2.20 19.81
CA VAL A 330 3.46 -3.51 19.67
C VAL A 330 2.63 -4.62 20.34
N PHE A 331 2.05 -4.36 21.52
CA PHE A 331 1.28 -5.37 22.26
C PHE A 331 -0.15 -5.56 21.75
N ILE A 332 -0.85 -4.47 21.44
CA ILE A 332 -2.26 -4.51 21.01
C ILE A 332 -2.39 -4.74 19.50
N GLY A 333 -1.35 -4.38 18.75
CA GLY A 333 -1.35 -4.40 17.29
C GLY A 333 -1.70 -3.04 16.67
N LYS A 334 -1.55 -2.96 15.34
CA LYS A 334 -1.78 -1.72 14.59
C LYS A 334 -3.27 -1.45 14.45
N SER A 335 -3.76 -0.38 15.08
CA SER A 335 -5.14 0.09 14.95
C SER A 335 -5.19 1.61 14.87
N LEU A 336 -5.79 2.13 13.80
CA LEU A 336 -5.95 3.57 13.58
C LEU A 336 -6.69 4.24 14.76
N TYR A 337 -7.74 3.59 15.27
CA TYR A 337 -8.54 4.13 16.37
C TYR A 337 -7.77 4.14 17.70
N LEU A 338 -6.87 3.19 17.90
CA LEU A 338 -5.99 3.15 19.07
C LEU A 338 -5.01 4.33 19.05
N GLU A 339 -4.41 4.62 17.89
CA GLU A 339 -3.52 5.77 17.73
C GLU A 339 -4.27 7.09 17.99
N ILE A 340 -5.47 7.25 17.45
CA ILE A 340 -6.32 8.43 17.71
C ILE A 340 -6.60 8.58 19.21
N ALA A 341 -6.98 7.50 19.89
CA ALA A 341 -7.28 7.52 21.31
C ALA A 341 -6.04 7.90 22.15
N LEU A 342 -4.87 7.34 21.82
CA LEU A 342 -3.61 7.66 22.49
C LEU A 342 -3.21 9.12 22.27
N ILE A 343 -3.26 9.62 21.03
CA ILE A 343 -2.97 11.03 20.74
C ILE A 343 -3.92 11.93 21.54
N ALA A 344 -5.23 11.65 21.52
CA ALA A 344 -6.22 12.43 22.25
C ALA A 344 -5.95 12.43 23.77
N LEU A 345 -5.64 11.25 24.33
CA LEU A 345 -5.34 11.05 25.76
C LEU A 345 -4.13 11.84 26.23
N PHE A 346 -3.15 12.08 25.35
CA PHE A 346 -1.91 12.79 25.71
C PHE A 346 -1.83 14.23 25.17
N SER A 347 -2.83 14.71 24.42
CA SER A 347 -2.78 16.07 23.84
C SER A 347 -3.51 17.13 24.68
N TRP A 348 -4.40 16.74 25.60
CA TRP A 348 -5.32 17.67 26.27
C TRP A 348 -4.68 18.51 27.39
N MET A 349 -3.54 18.06 27.92
CA MET A 349 -2.92 18.62 29.13
C MET A 349 -2.51 20.08 29.00
N GLY A 350 -1.80 20.42 27.90
CA GLY A 350 -1.39 21.80 27.64
C GLY A 350 -2.59 22.72 27.47
N PHE A 351 -3.63 22.25 26.78
CA PHE A 351 -4.88 23.00 26.62
C PHE A 351 -5.63 23.20 27.94
N ALA A 352 -5.67 22.18 28.81
CA ALA A 352 -6.27 22.29 30.14
C ALA A 352 -5.59 23.35 31.01
N ARG A 353 -4.25 23.38 31.00
CA ARG A 353 -3.47 24.36 31.76
C ARG A 353 -3.72 25.79 31.29
N ASN A 354 -3.77 26.00 29.97
CA ASN A 354 -4.12 27.30 29.40
C ASN A 354 -5.54 27.70 29.75
N THR A 355 -6.52 26.80 29.55
CA THR A 355 -7.93 27.05 29.88
C THR A 355 -8.10 27.37 31.35
N ARG A 356 -7.44 26.64 32.26
CA ARG A 356 -7.43 26.94 33.70
C ARG A 356 -6.97 28.36 33.98
N ALA A 357 -5.87 28.81 33.39
CA ALA A 357 -5.35 30.15 33.62
C ALA A 357 -6.35 31.24 33.19
N TYR A 358 -6.99 31.07 32.03
CA TYR A 358 -8.07 31.96 31.57
C TYR A 358 -9.28 31.92 32.51
N VAL A 359 -9.72 30.73 32.93
CA VAL A 359 -10.86 30.56 33.83
C VAL A 359 -10.61 31.24 35.18
N MET A 360 -9.41 31.14 35.74
CA MET A 360 -9.05 31.84 36.98
C MET A 360 -9.20 33.35 36.81
N SER A 361 -8.71 33.90 35.70
CA SER A 361 -8.85 35.34 35.39
C SER A 361 -10.31 35.77 35.24
N ILE A 362 -11.16 34.96 34.63
CA ILE A 362 -12.60 35.25 34.46
C ILE A 362 -13.33 35.14 35.80
N ARG A 363 -13.02 34.11 36.60
CA ARG A 363 -13.63 33.86 37.90
C ARG A 363 -13.43 35.02 38.87
N ASP A 364 -12.27 35.69 38.80
CA ASP A 364 -11.88 36.79 39.68
C ASP A 364 -12.36 38.17 39.15
N SER A 365 -13.26 38.19 38.17
CA SER A 365 -13.84 39.41 37.62
C SER A 365 -15.07 39.91 38.40
N MET A 366 -15.25 41.24 38.46
CA MET A 366 -16.30 41.88 39.27
C MET A 366 -17.72 41.42 38.93
N TYR A 367 -18.01 41.11 37.66
CA TYR A 367 -19.35 40.65 37.25
C TYR A 367 -19.64 39.21 37.69
N VAL A 368 -18.61 38.34 37.75
CA VAL A 368 -18.76 36.99 38.29
C VAL A 368 -18.94 37.04 39.81
N GLU A 369 -18.17 37.87 40.51
CA GLU A 369 -18.35 38.09 41.95
C GLU A 369 -19.75 38.62 42.30
N SER A 370 -20.23 39.60 41.51
CA SER A 370 -21.59 40.14 41.67
C SER A 370 -22.66 39.08 41.44
N ALA A 371 -22.51 38.24 40.40
CA ALA A 371 -23.44 37.14 40.14
C ALA A 371 -23.48 36.13 41.29
N LYS A 372 -22.33 35.81 41.90
CA LYS A 372 -22.25 34.97 43.10
C LYS A 372 -22.94 35.61 44.30
N ALA A 373 -22.75 36.91 44.52
CA ALA A 373 -23.37 37.64 45.63
C ALA A 373 -24.91 37.64 45.56
N ILE A 374 -25.48 37.57 44.35
CA ILE A 374 -26.92 37.49 44.11
C ILE A 374 -27.44 36.03 44.21
N GLY A 375 -26.57 35.04 44.47
CA GLY A 375 -26.95 33.64 44.68
C GLY A 375 -27.00 32.79 43.41
N ALA A 376 -26.35 33.20 42.32
CA ALA A 376 -26.25 32.38 41.12
C ALA A 376 -25.50 31.06 41.41
N SER A 377 -26.01 29.94 40.89
CA SER A 377 -25.37 28.63 41.07
C SER A 377 -24.07 28.52 40.27
N ASP A 378 -23.14 27.71 40.75
CA ASP A 378 -21.86 27.44 40.06
C ASP A 378 -22.05 26.99 38.61
N MET A 379 -23.02 26.11 38.38
CA MET A 379 -23.33 25.61 37.05
C MET A 379 -23.87 26.73 36.14
N TYR A 380 -24.70 27.63 36.69
CA TYR A 380 -25.16 28.80 35.96
C TYR A 380 -23.99 29.69 35.57
N ILE A 381 -23.06 29.97 36.49
CA ILE A 381 -21.90 30.83 36.22
C ILE A 381 -20.99 30.20 35.17
N ILE A 382 -20.71 28.91 35.28
CA ILE A 382 -19.87 28.19 34.31
C ILE A 382 -20.47 28.26 32.91
N PHE A 383 -21.75 27.92 32.72
CA PHE A 383 -22.34 27.85 31.39
C PHE A 383 -22.75 29.21 30.81
N ARG A 384 -23.05 30.20 31.67
CA ARG A 384 -23.54 31.51 31.23
C ARG A 384 -22.44 32.57 31.14
N HIS A 385 -21.42 32.49 31.98
CA HIS A 385 -20.39 33.53 32.08
C HIS A 385 -19.00 33.04 31.65
N ILE A 386 -18.61 31.80 31.98
CA ILE A 386 -17.24 31.32 31.73
C ILE A 386 -17.12 30.65 30.37
N LEU A 387 -17.91 29.60 30.12
CA LEU A 387 -17.82 28.79 28.92
C LEU A 387 -17.97 29.60 27.62
N PRO A 388 -18.93 30.56 27.50
CA PRO A 388 -19.08 31.36 26.29
C PRO A 388 -17.90 32.28 25.98
N GLN A 389 -17.02 32.56 26.95
CA GLN A 389 -15.81 33.38 26.73
C GLN A 389 -14.61 32.54 26.31
N LEU A 390 -14.65 31.23 26.53
CA LEU A 390 -13.59 30.28 26.17
C LEU A 390 -13.82 29.67 24.79
N THR A 391 -15.05 29.71 24.30
CA THR A 391 -15.43 29.32 22.95
C THR A 391 -15.58 30.58 22.08
N PRO A 392 -15.11 30.58 20.83
CA PRO A 392 -15.31 31.70 19.91
C PRO A 392 -16.78 31.99 19.62
#